data_AF-A0A537J9S5-F1
#
_entry.id   AF-A0A537J9S5-F1
#
_cell.length_a   1.000
_cell.length_b   1.000
_cell.length_c   1.000
_cell.angle_alpha   90.00
_cell.angle_beta   90.00
_cell.angle_gamma   90.00
#
_symmetry.space_group_name_H-M   'P 1'
#
loop_
_entity.id
_entity.type
_entity.pdbx_description
1 polymer ?
#
loop_
_entity_poly.entity_id
_entity_poly.type
_entity_poly.pdbx_seq_one_letter_code
_entity_poly.pdbx_strand_id
1 'polypeptide(L)'
;MMEYVEGEDLKTLLRREHILPEKRAREIGAQVCEVLAYAHTQGIVHRDIKPQNILLTVDGQVKVTDFGIARALASAAITETGTVLGSVQYLSPEQARGLGVGQSADLYSLGVVLFEAVAGQLPFDGDSPIAIALKHIHEPPPTPGHNDAPVSRETERIILKALAKDPRDRYRSAEEMREDLIGAATHWGELSRVEDTKVVRRSDRAAGGRRWAVTPEQAGPLLVAVAGAVIVIVVALLGWQALVGYLNVPEVTVPDFVGKSLADAQSRARQDHLNVQVIQQSYSRTVPTGFVLGQDEPAGKVVKVNRVIGLTTSLGPEMVSVPDVRRRSLLDARFMIEEARLTVGEVREAYDASVPPGVVLSQDPAPGALLQRGTAVYLRVNRGPERVILPDLVGQPLDEARRMLNDIGVTLRQVTQVPRSGIPPGQVVEMAPRAGTQIRHGDAVTVMIAATPGAGGAPPPQPIVTGTLTPVTPGDPGRKHARITVVVGEGAPRQVVKIVVVDAQGTRVAYEKAHAPGATVSTQVDGSGYTIVQVYIDNRLIQEIRP
;
A
#
# COMPACT_ATOMS: atom_id res chain seq x y z
N MET A 1 35.80 -6.40 7.26
CA MET A 1 36.16 -7.82 7.44
C MET A 1 35.60 -8.20 8.80
N MET A 2 34.45 -8.90 8.84
CA MET A 2 33.84 -9.32 10.11
C MET A 2 34.57 -10.56 10.63
N GLU A 3 34.86 -10.57 11.93
CA GLU A 3 35.36 -11.72 12.68
C GLU A 3 34.39 -12.90 12.50
N TYR A 4 34.91 -14.10 12.21
CA TYR A 4 34.09 -15.31 12.14
C TYR A 4 33.57 -15.62 13.55
N VAL A 5 32.25 -15.61 13.72
CA VAL A 5 31.59 -15.90 15.00
C VAL A 5 31.18 -17.37 15.01
N GLU A 6 31.78 -18.17 15.91
CA GLU A 6 31.36 -19.54 16.15
C GLU A 6 30.08 -19.53 17.01
N GLY A 7 28.92 -19.79 16.39
CA GLY A 7 27.60 -19.64 16.99
C GLY A 7 26.42 -19.88 16.03
N GLU A 8 25.19 -19.73 16.52
CA GLU A 8 23.96 -19.79 15.70
C GLU A 8 23.17 -18.47 15.76
N ASP A 9 22.36 -18.17 14.74
CA ASP A 9 21.48 -17.01 14.76
C ASP A 9 20.21 -17.26 15.60
N LEU A 10 19.62 -16.20 16.16
CA LEU A 10 18.43 -16.28 17.01
C LEU A 10 17.23 -16.88 16.25
N LYS A 11 17.12 -16.74 14.93
CA LYS A 11 16.02 -17.39 14.19
C LYS A 11 16.15 -18.91 14.23
N THR A 12 17.37 -19.43 14.13
CA THR A 12 17.64 -20.87 14.26
C THR A 12 17.29 -21.37 15.65
N LEU A 13 17.63 -20.61 16.70
CA LEU A 13 17.23 -20.93 18.07
C LEU A 13 15.69 -20.96 18.23
N LEU A 14 14.99 -19.93 17.76
CA LEU A 14 13.53 -19.83 17.88
C LEU A 14 12.79 -20.93 17.11
N ARG A 15 13.33 -21.40 15.98
CA ARG A 15 12.77 -22.56 15.26
C ARG A 15 12.93 -23.87 16.04
N ARG A 16 14.00 -24.00 16.83
CA ARG A 16 14.28 -25.22 17.61
C ARG A 16 13.48 -25.27 18.91
N GLU A 17 13.40 -24.16 19.62
CA GLU A 17 12.81 -24.11 20.96
C GLU A 17 11.35 -23.64 20.96
N HIS A 18 10.88 -23.05 19.85
CA HIS A 18 9.58 -22.40 19.67
C HIS A 18 9.32 -21.21 20.61
N ILE A 19 9.49 -21.38 21.91
CA ILE A 19 9.32 -20.35 22.95
C ILE A 19 10.55 -20.36 23.85
N LEU A 20 11.14 -19.20 24.10
CA LEU A 20 12.22 -19.03 25.05
C LEU A 20 11.69 -18.72 26.45
N PRO A 21 12.30 -19.25 27.52
CA PRO A 21 12.01 -18.82 28.89
C PRO A 21 12.18 -17.31 29.04
N GLU A 22 11.27 -16.65 29.77
CA GLU A 22 11.26 -15.19 29.95
C GLU A 22 12.63 -14.62 30.33
N LYS A 23 13.30 -15.25 31.30
CA LYS A 23 14.63 -14.83 31.76
C LYS A 23 15.64 -14.83 30.60
N ARG A 24 15.62 -15.86 29.75
CA ARG A 24 16.54 -15.98 28.62
C ARG A 24 16.25 -14.95 27.54
N ALA A 25 14.98 -14.70 27.24
CA ALA A 25 14.59 -13.64 26.31
C ALA A 25 15.04 -12.25 26.80
N ARG A 26 14.86 -11.96 28.10
CA ARG A 26 15.33 -10.72 28.74
C ARG A 26 16.86 -10.57 28.66
N GLU A 27 17.61 -11.64 28.96
CA GLU A 27 19.08 -11.65 28.87
C GLU A 27 19.57 -11.33 27.44
N ILE A 28 18.99 -11.97 26.43
CA ILE A 28 19.32 -11.71 25.02
C ILE A 28 18.96 -10.26 24.65
N GLY A 29 17.76 -9.81 25.00
CA GLY A 29 17.32 -8.42 24.75
C GLY A 29 18.24 -7.38 25.38
N ALA A 30 18.68 -7.61 26.62
CA ALA A 30 19.57 -6.70 27.33
C ALA A 30 20.94 -6.58 26.64
N GLN A 31 21.50 -7.69 26.14
CA GLN A 31 22.75 -7.67 25.38
C GLN A 31 22.58 -7.01 24.00
N VAL A 32 21.44 -7.20 23.31
CA VAL A 32 21.15 -6.46 22.07
C VAL A 32 21.07 -4.95 22.34
N CYS A 33 20.38 -4.54 23.41
CA CYS A 33 20.33 -3.14 23.81
C CYS A 33 21.71 -2.55 24.10
N GLU A 34 22.64 -3.34 24.67
CA GLU A 34 24.02 -2.89 24.91
C GLU A 34 24.78 -2.59 23.60
N VAL A 35 24.60 -3.45 22.58
CA VAL A 35 25.18 -3.22 21.25
C VAL A 35 24.53 -2.02 20.55
N LEU A 36 23.20 -1.89 20.64
CA LEU A 36 22.45 -0.77 20.07
C LEU A 36 22.81 0.56 20.73
N ALA A 37 22.90 0.60 22.06
CA ALA A 37 23.34 1.74 22.84
C ALA A 37 24.68 2.28 22.31
N TYR A 38 25.68 1.39 22.20
CA TYR A 38 26.98 1.76 21.66
C TYR A 38 26.87 2.32 20.23
N ALA A 39 26.13 1.66 19.33
CA ALA A 39 25.97 2.14 17.96
C ALA A 39 25.25 3.51 17.87
N HIS A 40 24.20 3.71 18.69
CA HIS A 40 23.44 4.94 18.75
C HIS A 40 24.30 6.12 19.23
N THR A 41 25.25 5.91 20.17
CA THR A 41 26.21 6.96 20.58
C THR A 41 27.14 7.40 19.45
N GLN A 42 27.39 6.53 18.47
CA GLN A 42 28.17 6.83 17.26
C GLN A 42 27.31 7.41 16.12
N GLY A 43 26.02 7.67 16.37
CA GLY A 43 25.07 8.15 15.37
C GLY A 43 24.63 7.10 14.35
N ILE A 44 24.90 5.82 14.61
CA ILE A 44 24.56 4.71 13.71
C ILE A 44 23.25 4.08 14.18
N VAL A 45 22.22 4.10 13.33
CA VAL A 45 20.96 3.37 13.53
C VAL A 45 21.01 2.07 12.74
N HIS A 46 20.67 0.93 13.36
CA HIS A 46 20.80 -0.39 12.75
C HIS A 46 19.80 -0.61 11.60
N ARG A 47 18.53 -0.24 11.81
CA ARG A 47 17.40 -0.29 10.86
C ARG A 47 16.94 -1.67 10.39
N ASP A 48 17.63 -2.74 10.75
CA ASP A 48 17.27 -4.11 10.35
C ASP A 48 17.41 -5.10 11.51
N ILE A 49 16.96 -4.74 12.72
CA ILE A 49 16.97 -5.66 13.86
C ILE A 49 15.94 -6.77 13.64
N LYS A 50 16.41 -8.02 13.61
CA LYS A 50 15.61 -9.23 13.41
C LYS A 50 16.40 -10.45 13.90
N PRO A 51 15.77 -11.61 14.16
CA PRO A 51 16.45 -12.76 14.73
C PRO A 51 17.63 -13.29 13.89
N GLN A 52 17.59 -13.14 12.56
CA GLN A 52 18.69 -13.54 11.67
C GLN A 52 19.96 -12.69 11.84
N ASN A 53 19.82 -11.45 12.32
CA ASN A 53 20.92 -10.49 12.50
C ASN A 53 21.42 -10.46 13.96
N ILE A 54 20.92 -11.37 14.81
CA ILE A 54 21.30 -11.53 16.22
C ILE A 54 21.98 -12.90 16.34
N LEU A 55 23.30 -12.91 16.47
CA LEU A 55 24.11 -14.11 16.62
C LEU A 55 24.35 -14.42 18.10
N LEU A 56 24.23 -15.69 18.46
CA LEU A 56 24.50 -16.23 19.78
C LEU A 56 25.77 -17.09 19.72
N THR A 57 26.81 -16.68 20.44
CA THR A 57 28.04 -17.47 20.56
C THR A 57 27.81 -18.69 21.44
N VAL A 58 28.71 -19.68 21.33
CA VAL A 58 28.69 -20.87 22.19
C VAL A 58 28.79 -20.50 23.68
N ASP A 59 29.47 -19.40 24.00
CA ASP A 59 29.61 -18.87 25.37
C ASP A 59 28.38 -18.06 25.84
N GLY A 60 27.33 -17.97 25.01
CA GLY A 60 26.08 -17.28 25.35
C GLY A 60 26.13 -15.75 25.21
N GLN A 61 27.12 -15.21 24.49
CA GLN A 61 27.19 -13.78 24.17
C GLN A 61 26.42 -13.46 22.88
N VAL A 62 25.81 -12.27 22.85
CA VAL A 62 25.11 -11.76 21.67
C VAL A 62 26.04 -10.88 20.83
N LYS A 63 26.05 -11.10 19.52
CA LYS A 63 26.64 -10.20 18.52
C LYS A 63 25.56 -9.78 17.52
N VAL A 64 25.47 -8.50 17.20
CA VAL A 64 24.54 -7.97 16.19
C VAL A 64 25.30 -7.74 14.89
N THR A 65 24.76 -8.26 13.79
CA THR A 65 25.36 -8.19 12.44
C THR A 65 24.46 -7.44 11.46
N ASP A 66 24.99 -7.11 10.29
CA ASP A 66 24.21 -6.52 9.19
C ASP A 66 23.51 -5.19 9.53
N PHE A 67 24.27 -4.26 10.10
CA PHE A 67 23.88 -2.85 10.15
C PHE A 67 23.45 -2.41 8.75
N GLY A 68 22.23 -1.88 8.63
CA GLY A 68 21.50 -1.67 7.38
C GLY A 68 22.06 -0.56 6.47
N ILE A 69 23.38 -0.52 6.27
CA ILE A 69 24.15 0.46 5.50
C ILE A 69 23.74 0.45 4.01
N ALA A 70 23.17 -0.66 3.52
CA ALA A 70 22.79 -0.85 2.12
C ALA A 70 21.26 -0.87 1.87
N ARG A 71 20.41 -0.45 2.82
CA ARG A 71 18.95 -0.37 2.55
C ARG A 71 18.55 1.03 2.11
N ALA A 72 18.67 1.27 0.80
CA ALA A 72 17.89 2.30 0.12
C ALA A 72 16.40 2.05 0.40
N LEU A 73 15.83 2.95 1.21
CA LEU A 73 14.41 3.23 1.43
C LEU A 73 13.44 2.42 0.57
N ALA A 74 12.81 1.39 1.15
CA ALA A 74 11.50 0.80 0.79
C ALA A 74 11.19 0.43 -0.69
N SER A 75 12.03 0.76 -1.66
CA SER A 75 11.77 0.65 -3.10
C SER A 75 12.22 -0.69 -3.69
N ALA A 76 12.96 -1.50 -2.91
CA ALA A 76 13.51 -2.78 -3.37
C ALA A 76 12.99 -4.01 -2.60
N ALA A 77 12.10 -3.83 -1.62
CA ALA A 77 11.50 -4.97 -0.89
C ALA A 77 10.27 -5.56 -1.58
N ILE A 78 9.86 -5.00 -2.73
CA ILE A 78 8.70 -5.45 -3.50
C ILE A 78 9.13 -5.55 -4.96
N THR A 79 9.96 -6.54 -5.28
CA THR A 79 10.13 -6.97 -6.68
C THR A 79 8.89 -7.78 -7.10
N GLU A 80 8.48 -7.63 -8.36
CA GLU A 80 7.34 -8.31 -9.01
C GLU A 80 7.43 -9.86 -9.03
N THR A 81 8.47 -10.44 -8.43
CA THR A 81 8.76 -11.88 -8.41
C THR A 81 8.65 -12.52 -7.01
N GLY A 82 8.03 -11.86 -6.03
CA GLY A 82 7.61 -12.53 -4.78
C GLY A 82 8.74 -13.10 -3.91
N THR A 83 9.97 -12.58 -4.02
CA THR A 83 11.17 -13.16 -3.37
C THR A 83 11.87 -12.26 -2.35
N VAL A 84 11.18 -11.26 -1.78
CA VAL A 84 11.69 -10.55 -0.59
C VAL A 84 10.80 -10.85 0.63
N LEU A 85 10.73 -12.14 0.96
CA LEU A 85 10.06 -12.66 2.15
C LEU A 85 11.02 -12.58 3.34
N GLY A 86 10.77 -11.70 4.31
CA GLY A 86 11.35 -11.87 5.65
C GLY A 86 11.60 -10.60 6.46
N SER A 87 11.82 -9.45 5.83
CA SER A 87 12.21 -8.24 6.58
C SER A 87 11.04 -7.33 6.97
N VAL A 88 9.84 -7.52 6.41
CA VAL A 88 8.66 -6.70 6.74
C VAL A 88 8.06 -7.00 8.12
N GLN A 89 8.34 -8.20 8.66
CA GLN A 89 7.78 -8.70 9.93
C GLN A 89 8.32 -7.98 11.17
N TYR A 90 9.47 -7.30 11.05
CA TYR A 90 10.14 -6.58 12.15
C TYR A 90 10.22 -5.07 11.89
N LEU A 91 9.47 -4.57 10.90
CA LEU A 91 9.53 -3.19 10.45
C LEU A 91 8.84 -2.25 11.44
N SER A 92 9.50 -1.15 11.81
CA SER A 92 8.84 -0.11 12.61
C SER A 92 7.79 0.68 11.82
N PRO A 93 6.76 1.26 12.48
CA PRO A 93 5.74 2.08 11.84
C PRO A 93 6.31 3.22 10.98
N GLU A 94 7.37 3.87 11.45
CA GLU A 94 8.05 4.96 10.73
C GLU A 94 8.82 4.46 9.49
N GLN A 95 9.43 3.27 9.55
CA GLN A 95 10.06 2.65 8.38
C GLN A 95 9.02 2.19 7.35
N ALA A 96 7.87 1.67 7.81
CA ALA A 96 6.76 1.26 6.96
C ALA A 96 6.13 2.45 6.20
N ARG A 97 6.07 3.63 6.84
CA ARG A 97 5.61 4.89 6.22
C ARG A 97 6.68 5.60 5.37
N GLY A 98 7.93 5.12 5.34
CA GLY A 98 9.04 5.80 4.66
C GLY A 98 9.45 7.14 5.28
N LEU A 99 9.16 7.36 6.56
CA LEU A 99 9.51 8.59 7.30
C LEU A 99 10.97 8.55 7.77
N GLY A 100 11.46 9.67 8.32
CA GLY A 100 12.79 9.73 8.93
C GLY A 100 12.95 8.69 10.04
N VAL A 101 13.90 7.76 9.87
CA VAL A 101 14.12 6.62 10.77
C VAL A 101 15.20 6.95 11.80
N GLY A 102 14.80 7.10 13.06
CA GLY A 102 15.69 7.34 14.21
C GLY A 102 15.96 6.08 15.04
N GLN A 103 16.69 6.24 16.15
CA GLN A 103 17.09 5.16 17.05
C GLN A 103 15.92 4.35 17.65
N SER A 104 14.75 4.99 17.81
CA SER A 104 13.51 4.37 18.29
C SER A 104 12.99 3.24 17.40
N ALA A 105 13.39 3.21 16.12
CA ALA A 105 13.02 2.17 15.19
C ALA A 105 13.65 0.83 15.57
N ASP A 106 14.93 0.83 15.99
CA ASP A 106 15.64 -0.37 16.43
C ASP A 106 15.00 -0.96 17.69
N LEU A 107 14.54 -0.10 18.61
CA LEU A 107 13.85 -0.50 19.84
C LEU A 107 12.50 -1.17 19.55
N TYR A 108 11.76 -0.67 18.55
CA TYR A 108 10.53 -1.29 18.10
C TYR A 108 10.79 -2.68 17.51
N SER A 109 11.76 -2.79 16.61
CA SER A 109 12.15 -4.06 16.00
C SER A 109 12.62 -5.08 17.05
N LEU A 110 13.36 -4.64 18.07
CA LEU A 110 13.71 -5.47 19.21
C LEU A 110 12.48 -5.89 20.03
N GLY A 111 11.50 -5.00 20.20
CA GLY A 111 10.20 -5.33 20.81
C GLY A 111 9.48 -6.47 20.06
N VAL A 112 9.52 -6.47 18.72
CA VAL A 112 8.97 -7.56 17.90
C VAL A 112 9.73 -8.87 18.13
N VAL A 113 11.08 -8.81 18.18
CA VAL A 113 11.93 -9.98 18.45
C VAL A 113 11.62 -10.57 19.83
N LEU A 114 11.50 -9.72 20.86
CA LEU A 114 11.16 -10.16 22.21
C LEU A 114 9.76 -10.77 22.28
N PHE A 115 8.80 -10.18 21.57
CA PHE A 115 7.44 -10.73 21.46
C PHE A 115 7.49 -12.14 20.86
N GLU A 116 8.15 -12.31 19.72
CA GLU A 116 8.28 -13.62 19.06
C GLU A 116 8.98 -14.64 19.98
N ALA A 117 10.02 -14.21 20.69
CA ALA A 117 10.76 -15.07 21.60
C ALA A 117 9.92 -15.64 22.74
N VAL A 118 9.01 -14.84 23.32
CA VAL A 118 8.19 -15.28 24.47
C VAL A 118 6.82 -15.83 24.09
N ALA A 119 6.29 -15.47 22.91
CA ALA A 119 4.98 -15.90 22.44
C ALA A 119 5.04 -17.03 21.40
N GLY A 120 6.21 -17.28 20.79
CA GLY A 120 6.40 -18.27 19.72
C GLY A 120 5.76 -17.90 18.38
N GLN A 121 5.16 -16.72 18.28
CA GLN A 121 4.54 -16.17 17.09
C GLN A 121 4.79 -14.67 17.00
N LEU A 122 4.72 -14.10 15.80
CA LEU A 122 4.87 -12.66 15.58
C LEU A 122 3.64 -11.89 16.09
N PRO A 123 3.80 -10.62 16.51
CA PRO A 123 2.67 -9.80 16.97
C PRO A 123 1.70 -9.44 15.85
N PHE A 124 2.17 -9.42 14.59
CA PHE A 124 1.35 -9.15 13.41
C PHE A 124 1.71 -10.13 12.29
N ASP A 125 0.68 -10.71 11.69
CA ASP A 125 0.80 -11.60 10.54
C ASP A 125 -0.22 -11.22 9.46
N GLY A 126 -0.01 -11.62 8.20
CA GLY A 126 -0.92 -11.31 7.11
C GLY A 126 -0.54 -11.93 5.77
N ASP A 127 -1.53 -12.05 4.89
CA ASP A 127 -1.41 -12.75 3.61
C ASP A 127 -0.54 -12.02 2.58
N SER A 128 -0.11 -10.78 2.86
CA SER A 128 0.79 -10.02 2.01
C SER A 128 1.78 -9.17 2.84
N PRO A 129 2.98 -8.87 2.30
CA PRO A 129 3.94 -7.98 2.96
C PRO A 129 3.39 -6.60 3.30
N ILE A 130 2.49 -6.07 2.47
CA ILE A 130 1.88 -4.75 2.68
C ILE A 130 0.83 -4.82 3.80
N ALA A 131 0.04 -5.90 3.87
CA ALA A 131 -0.88 -6.13 4.98
C ALA A 131 -0.12 -6.15 6.32
N ILE A 132 1.01 -6.88 6.40
CA ILE A 132 1.86 -6.91 7.60
C ILE A 132 2.37 -5.50 7.94
N ALA A 133 2.86 -4.74 6.95
CA ALA A 133 3.33 -3.37 7.16
C ALA A 133 2.22 -2.44 7.69
N LEU A 134 1.00 -2.53 7.15
CA LEU A 134 -0.16 -1.78 7.62
C LEU A 134 -0.53 -2.12 9.07
N LYS A 135 -0.42 -3.38 9.47
CA LYS A 135 -0.64 -3.79 10.87
C LYS A 135 0.39 -3.19 11.82
N HIS A 136 1.67 -3.19 11.42
CA HIS A 136 2.69 -2.46 12.19
C HIS A 136 2.34 -0.98 12.35
N ILE A 137 1.74 -0.34 11.34
CA ILE A 137 1.36 1.08 11.35
C ILE A 137 0.13 1.38 12.22
N HIS A 138 -0.92 0.55 12.15
CA HIS A 138 -2.25 0.90 12.69
C HIS A 138 -2.78 -0.05 13.76
N GLU A 139 -2.45 -1.35 13.71
CA GLU A 139 -3.06 -2.35 14.59
C GLU A 139 -2.35 -2.37 15.95
N PRO A 140 -3.05 -2.22 17.09
CA PRO A 140 -2.42 -2.31 18.40
C PRO A 140 -1.79 -3.71 18.62
N PRO A 141 -0.61 -3.81 19.26
CA PRO A 141 0.01 -5.11 19.50
C PRO A 141 -0.84 -5.97 20.45
N PRO A 142 -0.95 -7.28 20.22
CA PRO A 142 -1.59 -8.19 21.15
C PRO A 142 -0.78 -8.30 22.45
N THR A 143 -1.40 -8.84 23.50
CA THR A 143 -0.72 -9.13 24.77
C THR A 143 0.30 -10.26 24.58
N PRO A 144 1.59 -10.09 24.94
CA PRO A 144 2.60 -11.14 24.87
C PRO A 144 2.28 -12.27 25.87
N GLY A 145 2.34 -13.52 25.41
CA GLY A 145 2.19 -14.70 26.26
C GLY A 145 1.21 -15.73 25.70
N HIS A 146 1.35 -16.96 26.16
CA HIS A 146 0.48 -18.07 25.82
C HIS A 146 0.00 -18.79 27.09
N ASN A 147 -1.09 -19.55 27.00
CA ASN A 147 -1.70 -20.22 28.16
C ASN A 147 -0.72 -21.15 28.89
N ASP A 148 0.26 -21.71 28.19
CA ASP A 148 1.24 -22.66 28.72
C ASP A 148 2.57 -22.02 29.17
N ALA A 149 2.78 -20.73 28.88
CA ALA A 149 3.97 -19.96 29.25
C ALA A 149 3.60 -18.51 29.57
N PRO A 150 3.04 -18.23 30.77
CA PRO A 150 2.64 -16.89 31.15
C PRO A 150 3.86 -15.99 31.32
N VAL A 151 3.86 -14.85 30.63
CA VAL A 151 4.88 -13.81 30.74
C VAL A 151 4.56 -12.92 31.94
N SER A 152 5.57 -12.51 32.71
CA SER A 152 5.34 -11.58 33.82
C SER A 152 4.79 -10.23 33.32
N ARG A 153 3.97 -9.57 34.15
CA ARG A 153 3.44 -8.23 33.84
C ARG A 153 4.53 -7.19 33.58
N GLU A 154 5.73 -7.39 34.14
CA GLU A 154 6.88 -6.52 33.91
C GLU A 154 7.36 -6.67 32.46
N THR A 155 7.65 -7.90 32.03
CA THR A 155 8.14 -8.18 30.66
C THR A 155 7.10 -7.84 29.61
N GLU A 156 5.81 -8.11 29.88
CA GLU A 156 4.71 -7.67 29.02
C GLU A 156 4.75 -6.15 28.78
N ARG A 157 4.85 -5.34 29.85
CA ARG A 157 4.91 -3.89 29.74
C ARG A 157 6.13 -3.41 28.97
N ILE A 158 7.27 -4.07 29.16
CA ILE A 158 8.50 -3.73 28.44
C ILE A 158 8.31 -3.93 26.93
N ILE A 159 7.77 -5.08 26.53
CA ILE A 159 7.50 -5.42 25.13
C ILE A 159 6.47 -4.46 24.54
N LEU A 160 5.36 -4.20 25.24
CA LEU A 160 4.30 -3.32 24.75
C LEU A 160 4.76 -1.85 24.63
N LYS A 161 5.59 -1.36 25.57
CA LYS A 161 6.20 -0.02 25.47
C LYS A 161 7.13 0.08 24.27
N ALA A 162 7.93 -0.95 23.97
CA ALA A 162 8.76 -0.99 22.78
C ALA A 162 7.91 -1.01 21.48
N LEU A 163 6.76 -1.69 21.50
CA LEU A 163 5.83 -1.82 20.37
C LEU A 163 4.86 -0.63 20.20
N ALA A 164 5.02 0.45 20.96
CA ALA A 164 4.19 1.65 20.82
C ALA A 164 4.30 2.23 19.39
N LYS A 165 3.18 2.71 18.84
CA LYS A 165 3.13 3.13 17.43
C LYS A 165 3.79 4.48 17.20
N ASP A 166 3.64 5.40 18.16
CA ASP A 166 4.37 6.66 18.17
C ASP A 166 5.77 6.44 18.79
N PRO A 167 6.85 6.81 18.10
CA PRO A 167 8.20 6.75 18.64
C PRO A 167 8.39 7.44 19.99
N ARG A 168 7.60 8.49 20.29
CA ARG A 168 7.67 9.27 21.53
C ARG A 168 7.14 8.53 22.75
N ASP A 169 6.30 7.52 22.53
CA ASP A 169 5.74 6.68 23.58
C ASP A 169 6.64 5.47 23.91
N ARG A 170 7.73 5.28 23.15
CA ARG A 170 8.73 4.22 23.37
C ARG A 170 9.82 4.67 24.35
N TYR A 171 10.77 3.78 24.62
CA TYR A 171 12.01 4.10 25.33
C TYR A 171 12.79 5.21 24.62
N ARG A 172 13.37 6.13 25.40
CA ARG A 172 14.17 7.23 24.84
C ARG A 172 15.49 6.74 24.29
N SER A 173 16.06 5.67 24.85
CA SER A 173 17.32 5.07 24.41
C SER A 173 17.36 3.56 24.68
N ALA A 174 18.34 2.89 24.05
CA ALA A 174 18.56 1.46 24.27
C ALA A 174 19.01 1.15 25.71
N GLU A 175 19.73 2.08 26.36
CA GLU A 175 20.12 1.97 27.77
C GLU A 175 18.89 1.94 28.70
N GLU A 176 17.91 2.82 28.48
CA GLU A 176 16.66 2.85 29.26
C GLU A 176 15.92 1.51 29.14
N MET A 177 15.84 0.96 27.92
CA MET A 177 15.22 -0.35 27.69
C MET A 177 16.02 -1.49 28.33
N ARG A 178 17.36 -1.41 28.33
CA ARG A 178 18.25 -2.38 28.97
C ARG A 178 18.05 -2.43 30.48
N GLU A 179 17.94 -1.27 31.13
CA GLU A 179 17.73 -1.16 32.58
C GLU A 179 16.43 -1.84 33.02
N ASP A 180 15.34 -1.65 32.27
CA ASP A 180 14.07 -2.36 32.47
C ASP A 180 14.24 -3.88 32.22
N LEU A 181 14.93 -4.28 31.15
CA LEU A 181 15.15 -5.70 30.83
C LEU A 181 15.97 -6.45 31.88
N ILE A 182 16.94 -5.83 32.54
CA ILE A 182 17.71 -6.45 33.63
C ILE A 182 17.03 -6.31 35.01
N GLY A 183 15.90 -5.60 35.10
CA GLY A 183 15.18 -5.37 36.34
C GLY A 183 15.86 -4.36 37.28
N ALA A 184 16.73 -3.49 36.76
CA ALA A 184 17.44 -2.47 37.52
C ALA A 184 16.63 -1.17 37.69
N ALA A 185 15.65 -0.95 36.83
CA ALA A 185 14.81 0.24 36.88
C ALA A 185 13.72 0.14 37.96
N THR A 186 13.65 1.15 38.83
CA THR A 186 12.61 1.30 39.86
C THR A 186 11.25 1.75 39.31
N HIS A 187 11.15 2.04 38.00
CA HIS A 187 9.95 2.61 37.36
C HIS A 187 8.68 1.78 37.50
N TRP A 188 8.80 0.46 37.64
CA TRP A 188 7.66 -0.46 37.61
C TRP A 188 7.38 -1.16 38.95
N GLY A 189 8.28 -1.01 39.94
CA GLY A 189 8.21 -1.73 41.21
C GLY A 189 7.14 -1.22 42.19
N GLU A 190 6.69 0.02 42.07
CA GLU A 190 5.70 0.61 43.00
C GLU A 190 4.24 0.25 42.68
N LEU A 191 3.91 -0.05 41.42
CA LEU A 191 2.54 -0.38 41.01
C LEU A 191 2.09 -1.80 41.40
N SER A 192 3.02 -2.67 41.81
CA SER A 192 2.74 -4.08 42.15
C SER A 192 2.44 -4.30 43.64
N ARG A 193 2.52 -3.28 44.51
CA ARG A 193 2.30 -3.42 45.97
C ARG A 193 0.89 -3.09 46.48
N VAL A 194 -0.06 -2.71 45.62
CA VAL A 194 -1.33 -2.12 46.08
C VAL A 194 -2.54 -3.09 46.06
N GLU A 195 -2.38 -4.34 45.62
CA GLU A 195 -3.49 -5.31 45.60
C GLU A 195 -3.37 -6.42 46.67
N ASP A 196 -3.26 -6.04 47.95
CA ASP A 196 -3.63 -6.93 49.06
C ASP A 196 -5.03 -6.54 49.56
N THR A 197 -6.04 -7.12 48.92
CA THR A 197 -7.45 -6.92 49.30
C THR A 197 -7.74 -7.71 50.58
N LYS A 198 -7.88 -6.99 51.70
CA LYS A 198 -8.32 -7.52 53.01
C LYS A 198 -9.71 -8.18 52.91
N VAL A 199 -9.76 -9.48 53.12
CA VAL A 199 -10.99 -10.26 53.32
C VAL A 199 -11.52 -10.02 54.74
N VAL A 200 -12.68 -9.35 54.85
CA VAL A 200 -13.41 -9.22 56.13
C VAL A 200 -14.31 -10.45 56.30
N ARG A 201 -13.90 -11.33 57.21
CA ARG A 201 -14.69 -12.46 57.72
C ARG A 201 -15.70 -11.92 58.73
N ARG A 202 -17.00 -12.08 58.47
CA ARG A 202 -18.05 -11.76 59.45
C ARG A 202 -18.47 -13.04 60.17
N SER A 203 -18.42 -12.98 61.49
CA SER A 203 -18.61 -14.07 62.44
C SER A 203 -20.07 -14.38 62.75
N ASP A 204 -20.30 -15.66 63.06
CA ASP A 204 -21.50 -16.23 63.64
C ASP A 204 -21.91 -15.56 64.97
N ARG A 205 -23.23 -15.48 65.19
CA ARG A 205 -23.81 -15.50 66.55
C ARG A 205 -25.15 -16.22 66.55
N ALA A 206 -25.28 -17.07 67.57
CA ALA A 206 -26.34 -18.02 67.80
C ALA A 206 -27.51 -17.47 68.65
N ALA A 207 -28.58 -18.29 68.64
CA ALA A 207 -29.53 -18.58 69.72
C ALA A 207 -30.71 -17.62 69.97
N GLY A 208 -31.91 -18.20 69.97
CA GLY A 208 -33.13 -17.57 70.49
C GLY A 208 -34.42 -18.33 70.17
N GLY A 209 -34.56 -19.58 70.62
CA GLY A 209 -35.84 -20.29 70.59
C GLY A 209 -36.77 -19.83 71.71
N ARG A 210 -38.06 -19.71 71.41
CA ARG A 210 -39.16 -19.89 72.39
C ARG A 210 -40.44 -20.35 71.68
N ARG A 211 -40.87 -21.55 72.08
CA ARG A 211 -42.15 -22.19 71.82
C ARG A 211 -43.25 -21.42 72.57
N TRP A 212 -44.43 -21.24 71.95
CA TRP A 212 -45.68 -21.07 72.69
C TRP A 212 -46.63 -22.20 72.32
N ALA A 213 -47.12 -22.86 73.36
CA ALA A 213 -48.04 -23.97 73.31
C ALA A 213 -49.50 -23.48 73.22
N VAL A 214 -50.33 -24.38 72.70
CA VAL A 214 -51.77 -24.29 72.38
C VAL A 214 -52.65 -24.43 73.63
N THR A 215 -53.91 -23.95 73.57
CA THR A 215 -55.21 -24.58 73.99
C THR A 215 -56.22 -23.57 74.61
N PRO A 216 -57.55 -23.87 74.76
CA PRO A 216 -58.57 -23.55 73.76
C PRO A 216 -59.88 -22.93 74.36
N GLU A 217 -60.95 -22.94 73.55
CA GLU A 217 -62.39 -22.77 73.85
C GLU A 217 -63.01 -21.36 73.89
N GLN A 218 -63.94 -21.08 72.97
CA GLN A 218 -65.39 -21.17 73.24
C GLN A 218 -66.21 -21.02 71.95
N ALA A 219 -67.34 -21.73 71.89
CA ALA A 219 -68.15 -21.99 70.70
C ALA A 219 -69.44 -21.15 70.63
N GLY A 220 -69.87 -20.85 69.38
CA GLY A 220 -71.26 -20.58 68.97
C GLY A 220 -71.45 -19.36 68.05
N PRO A 221 -72.40 -19.33 67.09
CA PRO A 221 -73.19 -20.40 66.47
C PRO A 221 -72.86 -20.62 64.97
N LEU A 222 -73.06 -21.85 64.51
CA LEU A 222 -72.52 -22.50 63.30
C LEU A 222 -73.03 -21.98 61.93
N LEU A 223 -73.83 -20.91 61.82
CA LEU A 223 -74.42 -20.51 60.53
C LEU A 223 -73.71 -19.33 59.82
N VAL A 224 -73.04 -18.44 60.56
CA VAL A 224 -72.29 -17.31 59.97
C VAL A 224 -70.86 -17.71 59.57
N ALA A 225 -70.24 -18.64 60.30
CA ALA A 225 -68.89 -19.13 60.02
C ALA A 225 -68.81 -19.96 58.72
N VAL A 226 -69.87 -20.72 58.39
CA VAL A 226 -69.93 -21.47 57.13
C VAL A 226 -70.11 -20.52 55.94
N ALA A 227 -70.98 -19.51 56.05
CA ALA A 227 -71.14 -18.50 55.01
C ALA A 227 -69.86 -17.65 54.81
N GLY A 228 -69.21 -17.25 55.90
CA GLY A 228 -67.92 -16.55 55.86
C GLY A 228 -66.79 -17.40 55.27
N ALA A 229 -66.70 -18.69 55.64
CA ALA A 229 -65.72 -19.60 55.07
C ALA A 229 -65.97 -19.86 53.58
N VAL A 230 -67.23 -19.98 53.15
CA VAL A 230 -67.60 -20.09 51.74
C VAL A 230 -67.23 -18.82 50.97
N ILE A 231 -67.47 -17.63 51.52
CA ILE A 231 -67.07 -16.36 50.89
C ILE A 231 -65.54 -16.28 50.78
N VAL A 232 -64.79 -16.65 51.82
CA VAL A 232 -63.32 -16.67 51.78
C VAL A 232 -62.81 -17.69 50.77
N ILE A 233 -63.42 -18.87 50.68
CA ILE A 233 -63.09 -19.89 49.69
C ILE A 233 -63.41 -19.40 48.27
N VAL A 234 -64.55 -18.74 48.07
CA VAL A 234 -64.93 -18.16 46.77
C VAL A 234 -64.00 -17.03 46.39
N VAL A 235 -63.64 -16.13 47.31
CA VAL A 235 -62.67 -15.05 47.06
C VAL A 235 -61.27 -15.62 46.82
N ALA A 236 -60.87 -16.66 47.53
CA ALA A 236 -59.60 -17.35 47.31
C ALA A 236 -59.59 -18.11 45.98
N LEU A 237 -60.72 -18.72 45.58
CA LEU A 237 -60.88 -19.37 44.27
C LEU A 237 -60.88 -18.35 43.14
N LEU A 238 -61.62 -17.24 43.27
CA LEU A 238 -61.63 -16.14 42.31
C LEU A 238 -60.27 -15.47 42.24
N GLY A 239 -59.61 -15.28 43.38
CA GLY A 239 -58.25 -14.77 43.48
C GLY A 239 -57.24 -15.72 42.87
N TRP A 240 -57.38 -17.03 43.09
CA TRP A 240 -56.57 -18.08 42.45
C TRP A 240 -56.82 -18.14 40.95
N GLN A 241 -58.06 -18.01 40.50
CA GLN A 241 -58.42 -18.03 39.08
C GLN A 241 -57.90 -16.78 38.36
N ALA A 242 -58.00 -15.61 38.99
CA ALA A 242 -57.40 -14.37 38.51
C ALA A 242 -55.87 -14.44 38.52
N LEU A 243 -55.27 -15.03 39.55
CA LEU A 243 -53.82 -15.24 39.64
C LEU A 243 -53.32 -16.23 38.59
N VAL A 244 -54.04 -17.32 38.34
CA VAL A 244 -53.75 -18.29 37.27
C VAL A 244 -53.88 -17.62 35.91
N GLY A 245 -54.92 -16.81 35.68
CA GLY A 245 -55.07 -16.02 34.45
C GLY A 245 -53.97 -14.97 34.25
N TYR A 246 -53.45 -14.40 35.34
CA TYR A 246 -52.31 -13.46 35.30
C TYR A 246 -50.96 -14.15 35.04
N LEU A 247 -50.78 -15.36 35.56
CA LEU A 247 -49.55 -16.14 35.39
C LEU A 247 -49.49 -16.87 34.04
N ASN A 248 -50.63 -17.18 33.42
CA ASN A 248 -50.71 -17.98 32.21
C ASN A 248 -50.89 -17.09 30.96
N VAL A 249 -49.78 -16.52 30.49
CA VAL A 249 -49.73 -15.68 29.28
C VAL A 249 -49.68 -16.58 28.03
N PRO A 250 -50.52 -16.35 27.00
CA PRO A 250 -50.49 -17.13 25.76
C PRO A 250 -49.10 -17.14 25.11
N GLU A 251 -48.73 -18.28 24.54
CA GLU A 251 -47.47 -18.46 23.85
C GLU A 251 -47.65 -18.43 22.33
N VAL A 252 -46.69 -17.86 21.62
CA VAL A 252 -46.66 -17.71 20.17
C VAL A 252 -45.31 -18.17 19.63
N THR A 253 -45.34 -18.80 18.47
CA THR A 253 -44.14 -19.21 17.73
C THR A 253 -43.51 -18.02 17.01
N VAL A 254 -42.21 -17.81 17.19
CA VAL A 254 -41.44 -16.77 16.54
C VAL A 254 -41.35 -17.04 15.02
N PRO A 255 -41.83 -16.12 14.16
CA PRO A 255 -41.68 -16.22 12.71
C PRO A 255 -40.22 -16.09 12.25
N ASP A 256 -39.95 -16.54 11.02
CA ASP A 256 -38.67 -16.25 10.36
C ASP A 256 -38.72 -14.86 9.72
N PHE A 257 -37.92 -13.96 10.25
CA PHE A 257 -37.78 -12.59 9.77
C PHE A 257 -36.56 -12.43 8.85
N VAL A 258 -35.64 -13.40 8.81
CA VAL A 258 -34.38 -13.29 8.04
C VAL A 258 -34.69 -13.17 6.55
N GLY A 259 -34.02 -12.22 5.88
CA GLY A 259 -34.23 -11.95 4.46
C GLY A 259 -35.53 -11.22 4.12
N LYS A 260 -36.35 -10.85 5.11
CA LYS A 260 -37.51 -9.97 4.92
C LYS A 260 -37.11 -8.50 5.07
N SER A 261 -37.91 -7.60 4.49
CA SER A 261 -37.76 -6.17 4.76
C SER A 261 -38.16 -5.86 6.20
N LEU A 262 -37.61 -4.80 6.80
CA LEU A 262 -37.99 -4.37 8.15
C LEU A 262 -39.50 -4.09 8.27
N ALA A 263 -40.12 -3.53 7.23
CA ALA A 263 -41.55 -3.24 7.18
C ALA A 263 -42.41 -4.52 7.17
N ASP A 264 -41.98 -5.54 6.41
CA ASP A 264 -42.65 -6.84 6.37
C ASP A 264 -42.49 -7.58 7.70
N ALA A 265 -41.30 -7.54 8.28
CA ALA A 265 -41.02 -8.14 9.58
C ALA A 265 -41.88 -7.50 10.68
N GLN A 266 -42.01 -6.17 10.68
CA GLN A 266 -42.90 -5.44 11.60
C GLN A 266 -44.37 -5.82 11.41
N SER A 267 -44.83 -5.90 10.16
CA SER A 267 -46.22 -6.24 9.85
C SER A 267 -46.53 -7.67 10.26
N ARG A 268 -45.62 -8.61 9.99
CA ARG A 268 -45.76 -10.02 10.36
C ARG A 268 -45.70 -10.22 11.88
N ALA A 269 -44.78 -9.54 12.56
CA ALA A 269 -44.71 -9.59 14.02
C ALA A 269 -46.02 -9.11 14.66
N ARG A 270 -46.60 -8.01 14.17
CA ARG A 270 -47.89 -7.50 14.67
C ARG A 270 -49.05 -8.48 14.45
N GLN A 271 -49.06 -9.20 13.33
CA GLN A 271 -50.06 -10.26 13.06
C GLN A 271 -49.94 -11.40 14.07
N ASP A 272 -48.71 -11.76 14.44
CA ASP A 272 -48.42 -12.82 15.40
C ASP A 272 -48.35 -12.29 16.85
N HIS A 273 -48.88 -11.11 17.16
CA HIS A 273 -48.86 -10.50 18.50
C HIS A 273 -47.45 -10.37 19.13
N LEU A 274 -46.44 -10.17 18.30
CA LEU A 274 -45.05 -9.91 18.68
C LEU A 274 -44.67 -8.46 18.33
N ASN A 275 -43.65 -7.96 19.01
CA ASN A 275 -43.02 -6.67 18.68
C ASN A 275 -41.63 -6.94 18.13
N VAL A 276 -41.16 -6.12 17.20
CA VAL A 276 -39.78 -6.21 16.68
C VAL A 276 -39.07 -4.88 16.83
N GLN A 277 -37.78 -4.93 17.16
CA GLN A 277 -36.94 -3.74 17.28
C GLN A 277 -35.58 -4.02 16.66
N VAL A 278 -35.02 -3.02 15.97
CA VAL A 278 -33.64 -3.12 15.47
C VAL A 278 -32.68 -2.93 16.65
N ILE A 279 -31.93 -3.98 16.97
CA ILE A 279 -30.93 -3.98 18.05
C ILE A 279 -29.51 -3.78 17.52
N GLN A 280 -29.28 -4.10 16.24
CA GLN A 280 -27.98 -3.97 15.60
C GLN A 280 -28.11 -3.70 14.10
N GLN A 281 -27.14 -3.00 13.54
CA GLN A 281 -27.01 -2.80 12.10
C GLN A 281 -25.62 -3.28 11.65
N SER A 282 -25.55 -3.98 10.52
CA SER A 282 -24.27 -4.45 9.96
C SER A 282 -24.27 -4.38 8.44
N TYR A 283 -23.08 -4.22 7.86
CA TYR A 283 -22.91 -4.22 6.40
C TYR A 283 -23.03 -5.64 5.84
N SER A 284 -23.66 -5.79 4.68
CA SER A 284 -23.74 -7.05 3.95
C SER A 284 -23.64 -6.81 2.45
N ARG A 285 -22.85 -7.63 1.75
CA ARG A 285 -22.72 -7.57 0.29
C ARG A 285 -23.87 -8.25 -0.45
N THR A 286 -24.57 -9.17 0.22
CA THR A 286 -25.59 -10.02 -0.40
C THR A 286 -27.02 -9.60 -0.04
N VAL A 287 -27.18 -8.89 1.08
CA VAL A 287 -28.50 -8.49 1.60
C VAL A 287 -28.66 -6.98 1.41
N PRO A 288 -29.75 -6.51 0.78
CA PRO A 288 -29.98 -5.09 0.56
C PRO A 288 -30.20 -4.30 1.86
N THR A 289 -29.94 -2.99 1.82
CA THR A 289 -30.18 -2.08 2.93
C THR A 289 -31.63 -2.16 3.42
N GLY A 290 -31.83 -2.24 4.74
CA GLY A 290 -33.16 -2.29 5.37
C GLY A 290 -33.78 -3.70 5.46
N PHE A 291 -33.08 -4.74 5.03
CA PHE A 291 -33.48 -6.13 5.19
C PHE A 291 -32.87 -6.74 6.46
N VAL A 292 -33.54 -7.75 7.02
CA VAL A 292 -33.10 -8.43 8.25
C VAL A 292 -32.01 -9.45 7.91
N LEU A 293 -30.87 -9.31 8.58
CA LEU A 293 -29.72 -10.22 8.52
C LEU A 293 -29.82 -11.35 9.55
N GLY A 294 -30.45 -11.08 10.68
CA GLY A 294 -30.55 -12.04 11.78
C GLY A 294 -31.58 -11.58 12.81
N GLN A 295 -31.99 -12.53 13.65
CA GLN A 295 -32.89 -12.32 14.78
C GLN A 295 -32.29 -12.97 16.02
N ASP A 296 -32.54 -12.38 17.19
CA ASP A 296 -32.03 -12.88 18.48
C ASP A 296 -32.72 -14.18 18.93
N GLU A 297 -34.02 -14.26 18.73
CA GLU A 297 -34.82 -15.46 19.00
C GLU A 297 -34.99 -16.27 17.70
N PRO A 298 -34.54 -17.54 17.64
CA PRO A 298 -34.59 -18.32 16.41
C PRO A 298 -36.02 -18.61 15.97
N ALA A 299 -36.22 -18.68 14.65
CA ALA A 299 -37.51 -19.02 14.06
C ALA A 299 -38.01 -20.39 14.58
N GLY A 300 -39.31 -20.48 14.86
CA GLY A 300 -39.93 -21.68 15.43
C GLY A 300 -39.87 -21.77 16.95
N LYS A 301 -39.12 -20.89 17.65
CA LYS A 301 -39.10 -20.85 19.12
C LYS A 301 -40.43 -20.33 19.66
N VAL A 302 -40.91 -20.93 20.74
CA VAL A 302 -42.14 -20.49 21.41
C VAL A 302 -41.79 -19.43 22.46
N VAL A 303 -42.44 -18.27 22.40
CA VAL A 303 -42.25 -17.13 23.30
C VAL A 303 -43.60 -16.58 23.76
N LYS A 304 -43.60 -15.80 24.84
CA LYS A 304 -44.82 -15.14 25.33
C LYS A 304 -45.29 -14.04 24.36
N VAL A 305 -46.60 -13.84 24.25
CA VAL A 305 -47.17 -12.70 23.50
C VAL A 305 -46.59 -11.36 23.96
N ASN A 306 -46.55 -10.39 23.05
CA ASN A 306 -45.97 -9.05 23.20
C ASN A 306 -44.46 -8.99 23.45
N ARG A 307 -43.76 -10.13 23.39
CA ARG A 307 -42.29 -10.16 23.45
C ARG A 307 -41.70 -9.32 22.30
N VAL A 308 -40.65 -8.56 22.63
CA VAL A 308 -39.84 -7.82 21.66
C VAL A 308 -38.75 -8.76 21.13
N ILE A 309 -38.73 -8.96 19.83
CA ILE A 309 -37.71 -9.71 19.09
C ILE A 309 -36.70 -8.71 18.53
N GLY A 310 -35.43 -8.90 18.87
CA GLY A 310 -34.33 -8.09 18.39
C GLY A 310 -33.92 -8.50 16.97
N LEU A 311 -33.92 -7.55 16.04
CA LEU A 311 -33.51 -7.75 14.66
C LEU A 311 -32.15 -7.08 14.39
N THR A 312 -31.30 -7.79 13.66
CA THR A 312 -30.10 -7.22 13.04
C THR A 312 -30.44 -6.87 11.60
N THR A 313 -30.26 -5.61 11.19
CA THR A 313 -30.61 -5.16 9.82
C THR A 313 -29.38 -4.82 9.00
N SER A 314 -29.49 -4.97 7.68
CA SER A 314 -28.42 -4.66 6.75
C SER A 314 -28.33 -3.18 6.43
N LEU A 315 -27.11 -2.65 6.40
CA LEU A 315 -26.78 -1.33 5.83
C LEU A 315 -26.48 -1.39 4.33
N GLY A 316 -26.50 -2.60 3.72
CA GLY A 316 -25.99 -2.83 2.37
C GLY A 316 -24.46 -3.01 2.35
N PRO A 317 -23.83 -2.99 1.16
CA PRO A 317 -22.39 -3.14 1.04
C PRO A 317 -21.64 -1.96 1.67
N GLU A 318 -20.52 -2.24 2.34
CA GLU A 318 -19.63 -1.21 2.89
C GLU A 318 -18.99 -0.45 1.72
N MET A 319 -19.37 0.83 1.55
CA MET A 319 -18.85 1.71 0.51
C MET A 319 -17.67 2.52 1.06
N VAL A 320 -16.59 2.60 0.30
CA VAL A 320 -15.37 3.35 0.60
C VAL A 320 -15.06 4.31 -0.54
N SER A 321 -14.45 5.46 -0.21
CA SER A 321 -14.08 6.47 -1.21
C SER A 321 -12.73 6.16 -1.82
N VAL A 322 -12.61 6.29 -3.13
CA VAL A 322 -11.35 6.09 -3.87
C VAL A 322 -10.40 7.26 -3.56
N PRO A 323 -9.20 7.00 -3.01
CA PRO A 323 -8.21 8.05 -2.75
C PRO A 323 -7.64 8.63 -4.06
N ASP A 324 -7.15 9.87 -4.01
CA ASP A 324 -6.36 10.45 -5.11
C ASP A 324 -4.89 10.01 -4.99
N VAL A 325 -4.50 9.08 -5.85
CA VAL A 325 -3.13 8.56 -5.92
C VAL A 325 -2.36 9.09 -7.13
N ARG A 326 -2.94 10.00 -7.91
CA ARG A 326 -2.24 10.65 -9.03
C ARG A 326 -1.05 11.45 -8.51
N ARG A 327 0.02 11.51 -9.31
CA ARG A 327 1.28 12.19 -8.97
C ARG A 327 1.98 11.65 -7.71
N ARG A 328 1.54 10.52 -7.17
CA ARG A 328 2.21 9.80 -6.09
C ARG A 328 3.10 8.71 -6.67
N SER A 329 4.05 8.23 -5.88
CA SER A 329 4.81 7.04 -6.26
C SER A 329 3.88 5.82 -6.30
N LEU A 330 4.23 4.80 -7.08
CA LEU A 330 3.45 3.55 -7.09
C LEU A 330 3.34 2.94 -5.68
N LEU A 331 4.37 3.08 -4.83
CA LEU A 331 4.35 2.57 -3.47
C LEU A 331 3.32 3.31 -2.60
N ASP A 332 3.36 4.65 -2.60
CA ASP A 332 2.40 5.47 -1.85
C ASP A 332 0.98 5.23 -2.35
N ALA A 333 0.81 5.08 -3.67
CA ALA A 333 -0.48 4.79 -4.28
C ALA A 333 -1.06 3.46 -3.77
N ARG A 334 -0.25 2.40 -3.75
CA ARG A 334 -0.66 1.08 -3.21
C ARG A 334 -1.05 1.20 -1.74
N PHE A 335 -0.24 1.89 -0.95
CA PHE A 335 -0.51 2.13 0.47
C PHE A 335 -1.85 2.83 0.69
N MET A 336 -2.10 3.94 -0.01
CA MET A 336 -3.34 4.71 0.12
C MET A 336 -4.59 3.91 -0.30
N ILE A 337 -4.48 3.10 -1.37
CA ILE A 337 -5.57 2.25 -1.85
C ILE A 337 -5.91 1.16 -0.82
N GLU A 338 -4.89 0.49 -0.27
CA GLU A 338 -5.10 -0.55 0.74
C GLU A 338 -5.59 0.02 2.08
N GLU A 339 -5.11 1.20 2.50
CA GLU A 339 -5.61 1.92 3.68
C GLU A 339 -7.09 2.27 3.53
N ALA A 340 -7.52 2.66 2.31
CA ALA A 340 -8.93 2.87 1.96
C ALA A 340 -9.75 1.57 1.88
N ARG A 341 -9.15 0.41 2.19
CA ARG A 341 -9.75 -0.94 2.09
C ARG A 341 -10.16 -1.31 0.66
N LEU A 342 -9.47 -0.76 -0.33
CA LEU A 342 -9.57 -1.13 -1.75
C LEU A 342 -8.40 -2.04 -2.13
N THR A 343 -8.46 -2.62 -3.32
CA THR A 343 -7.36 -3.42 -3.87
C THR A 343 -6.72 -2.72 -5.05
N VAL A 344 -5.45 -3.01 -5.32
CA VAL A 344 -4.76 -2.49 -6.49
C VAL A 344 -5.00 -3.47 -7.64
N GLY A 345 -5.55 -2.96 -8.73
CA GLY A 345 -5.81 -3.72 -9.95
C GLY A 345 -4.57 -3.84 -10.85
N GLU A 346 -4.81 -4.02 -12.15
CA GLU A 346 -3.76 -4.01 -13.17
C GLU A 346 -3.01 -2.67 -13.16
N VAL A 347 -1.68 -2.75 -13.14
CA VAL A 347 -0.79 -1.59 -13.28
C VAL A 347 -0.23 -1.59 -14.69
N ARG A 348 -0.64 -0.61 -15.49
CA ARG A 348 -0.16 -0.43 -16.87
C ARG A 348 0.95 0.60 -16.95
N GLU A 349 1.82 0.42 -17.92
CA GLU A 349 2.88 1.37 -18.21
C GLU A 349 2.37 2.49 -19.14
N ALA A 350 2.95 3.66 -18.96
CA ALA A 350 2.78 4.79 -19.87
C ALA A 350 4.05 5.63 -19.86
N TYR A 351 4.23 6.43 -20.90
CA TYR A 351 5.43 7.25 -21.10
C TYR A 351 5.05 8.72 -21.12
N ASP A 352 5.72 9.49 -20.28
CA ASP A 352 5.62 10.94 -20.22
C ASP A 352 6.98 11.51 -19.79
N ALA A 353 7.58 12.33 -20.65
CA ALA A 353 8.88 12.94 -20.42
C ALA A 353 8.85 14.07 -19.38
N SER A 354 7.66 14.63 -19.08
CA SER A 354 7.47 15.73 -18.13
C SER A 354 7.30 15.27 -16.69
N VAL A 355 6.99 13.99 -16.48
CA VAL A 355 6.76 13.40 -15.16
C VAL A 355 7.94 12.48 -14.80
N PRO A 356 8.36 12.38 -13.53
CA PRO A 356 9.37 11.41 -13.12
C PRO A 356 8.92 9.95 -13.36
N PRO A 357 9.84 9.02 -13.65
CA PRO A 357 9.50 7.59 -13.73
C PRO A 357 9.09 7.06 -12.34
N GLY A 358 8.18 6.07 -12.32
CA GLY A 358 7.65 5.46 -11.09
C GLY A 358 6.46 6.20 -10.46
N VAL A 359 6.01 7.30 -11.06
CA VAL A 359 4.87 8.10 -10.61
C VAL A 359 3.58 7.69 -11.32
N VAL A 360 2.46 7.64 -10.59
CA VAL A 360 1.13 7.36 -11.15
C VAL A 360 0.66 8.56 -11.99
N LEU A 361 0.43 8.32 -13.28
CA LEU A 361 -0.09 9.30 -14.23
C LEU A 361 -1.61 9.39 -14.14
N SER A 362 -2.28 8.24 -14.07
CA SER A 362 -3.73 8.16 -13.97
C SER A 362 -4.17 6.95 -13.16
N GLN A 363 -5.38 7.06 -12.62
CA GLN A 363 -6.07 5.97 -11.92
C GLN A 363 -7.48 5.81 -12.48
N ASP A 364 -8.04 4.62 -12.31
CA ASP A 364 -9.43 4.31 -12.61
C ASP A 364 -9.93 3.28 -11.58
N PRO A 365 -11.02 3.51 -10.83
CA PRO A 365 -11.92 4.67 -10.88
C PRO A 365 -11.34 6.01 -10.43
N ALA A 366 -12.01 7.10 -10.81
CA ALA A 366 -11.59 8.46 -10.49
C ALA A 366 -11.59 8.74 -8.96
N PRO A 367 -10.73 9.65 -8.47
CA PRO A 367 -10.71 10.03 -7.06
C PRO A 367 -12.08 10.48 -6.56
N GLY A 368 -12.46 10.06 -5.36
CA GLY A 368 -13.75 10.37 -4.74
C GLY A 368 -14.91 9.46 -5.16
N ALA A 369 -14.70 8.55 -6.12
CA ALA A 369 -15.70 7.54 -6.44
C ALA A 369 -15.99 6.64 -5.23
N LEU A 370 -17.25 6.25 -5.04
CA LEU A 370 -17.63 5.32 -3.97
C LEU A 370 -17.67 3.90 -4.52
N LEU A 371 -16.81 3.03 -3.98
CA LEU A 371 -16.72 1.63 -4.37
C LEU A 371 -17.00 0.72 -3.19
N GLN A 372 -17.39 -0.51 -3.45
CA GLN A 372 -17.48 -1.51 -2.40
C GLN A 372 -16.09 -1.83 -1.89
N ARG A 373 -15.94 -2.04 -0.58
CA ARG A 373 -14.70 -2.51 0.02
C ARG A 373 -14.13 -3.70 -0.76
N GLY A 374 -12.83 -3.67 -1.06
CA GLY A 374 -12.11 -4.71 -1.80
C GLY A 374 -12.15 -4.57 -3.33
N THR A 375 -12.87 -3.60 -3.88
CA THR A 375 -12.87 -3.31 -5.33
C THR A 375 -11.49 -2.85 -5.78
N ALA A 376 -11.10 -3.24 -7.01
CA ALA A 376 -9.81 -2.91 -7.59
C ALA A 376 -9.76 -1.50 -8.16
N VAL A 377 -8.61 -0.82 -7.97
CA VAL A 377 -8.26 0.45 -8.60
C VAL A 377 -7.08 0.22 -9.54
N TYR A 378 -7.29 0.48 -10.83
CA TYR A 378 -6.30 0.34 -11.91
C TYR A 378 -5.42 1.58 -12.01
N LEU A 379 -4.14 1.38 -12.29
CA LEU A 379 -3.16 2.47 -12.31
C LEU A 379 -2.39 2.49 -13.63
N ARG A 380 -2.05 3.69 -14.10
CA ARG A 380 -1.05 3.88 -15.16
C ARG A 380 0.17 4.57 -14.56
N VAL A 381 1.34 3.95 -14.66
CA VAL A 381 2.58 4.43 -14.06
C VAL A 381 3.54 4.87 -15.15
N ASN A 382 4.19 6.01 -14.92
CA ASN A 382 5.16 6.55 -15.84
C ASN A 382 6.45 5.70 -15.85
N ARG A 383 6.93 5.33 -17.03
CA ARG A 383 8.27 4.73 -17.23
C ARG A 383 9.32 5.75 -17.69
N GLY A 384 8.94 7.02 -17.78
CA GLY A 384 9.79 8.10 -18.28
C GLY A 384 9.64 8.29 -19.79
N PRO A 385 10.61 8.89 -20.49
CA PRO A 385 10.54 9.06 -21.93
C PRO A 385 10.58 7.69 -22.63
N GLU A 386 9.72 7.53 -23.63
CA GLU A 386 9.69 6.35 -24.49
C GLU A 386 11.03 6.18 -25.21
N ARG A 387 11.55 4.94 -25.23
CA ARG A 387 12.85 4.60 -25.82
C ARG A 387 12.63 3.69 -27.02
N VAL A 388 13.33 3.98 -28.10
CA VAL A 388 13.39 3.16 -29.31
C VAL A 388 14.80 2.62 -29.50
N ILE A 389 14.90 1.43 -30.10
CA ILE A 389 16.19 0.82 -30.44
C ILE A 389 16.62 1.37 -31.80
N LEU A 390 17.80 1.97 -31.84
CA LEU A 390 18.36 2.53 -33.05
C LEU A 390 18.74 1.38 -34.03
N PRO A 391 18.17 1.32 -35.25
CA PRO A 391 18.52 0.29 -36.23
C PRO A 391 19.95 0.46 -36.72
N ASP A 392 20.49 -0.60 -37.33
CA ASP A 392 21.77 -0.51 -38.02
C ASP A 392 21.59 0.19 -39.37
N LEU A 393 22.23 1.35 -39.49
CA LEU A 393 22.23 2.16 -40.71
C LEU A 393 23.46 1.89 -41.58
N VAL A 394 24.48 1.20 -41.06
CA VAL A 394 25.75 1.00 -41.77
C VAL A 394 25.51 0.15 -43.03
N GLY A 395 26.08 0.59 -44.15
CA GLY A 395 25.90 -0.01 -45.48
C GLY A 395 24.63 0.42 -46.21
N GLN A 396 23.67 1.07 -45.53
CA GLN A 396 22.45 1.55 -46.17
C GLN A 396 22.70 2.85 -46.96
N PRO A 397 21.99 3.09 -48.08
CA PRO A 397 21.94 4.40 -48.73
C PRO A 397 21.34 5.46 -47.79
N LEU A 398 21.80 6.71 -47.90
CA LEU A 398 21.33 7.81 -47.04
C LEU A 398 19.79 7.97 -47.06
N ASP A 399 19.15 7.86 -48.22
CA ASP A 399 17.69 7.91 -48.36
C ASP A 399 16.95 6.77 -47.63
N GLU A 400 17.54 5.57 -47.56
CA GLU A 400 16.98 4.43 -46.82
C GLU A 400 17.18 4.61 -45.32
N ALA A 401 18.39 4.99 -44.90
CA ALA A 401 18.71 5.28 -43.51
C ALA A 401 17.79 6.36 -42.93
N ARG A 402 17.48 7.38 -43.73
CA ARG A 402 16.53 8.44 -43.37
C ARG A 402 15.10 7.91 -43.16
N ARG A 403 14.63 7.00 -44.03
CA ARG A 403 13.31 6.37 -43.88
C ARG A 403 13.24 5.53 -42.60
N MET A 404 14.25 4.68 -42.38
CA MET A 404 14.34 3.86 -41.16
C MET A 404 14.34 4.69 -39.87
N LEU A 405 15.03 5.85 -39.87
CA LEU A 405 15.02 6.77 -38.74
C LEU A 405 13.67 7.47 -38.56
N ASN A 406 13.02 7.89 -39.65
CA ASN A 406 11.71 8.52 -39.59
C ASN A 406 10.63 7.56 -39.06
N ASP A 407 10.68 6.27 -39.41
CA ASP A 407 9.74 5.24 -38.95
C ASP A 407 9.77 5.07 -37.42
N ILE A 408 10.92 5.33 -36.79
CA ILE A 408 11.09 5.33 -35.34
C ILE A 408 11.05 6.73 -34.71
N GLY A 409 10.68 7.77 -35.47
CA GLY A 409 10.55 9.14 -34.96
C GLY A 409 11.88 9.79 -34.53
N VAL A 410 12.97 9.47 -35.23
CA VAL A 410 14.34 9.96 -34.97
C VAL A 410 14.82 10.72 -36.22
N THR A 411 15.62 11.77 -36.03
CA THR A 411 16.07 12.63 -37.14
C THR A 411 17.59 12.64 -37.29
N LEU A 412 18.08 13.08 -38.44
CA LEU A 412 19.53 13.24 -38.67
C LEU A 412 20.00 14.60 -38.15
N ARG A 413 20.89 14.58 -37.16
CA ARG A 413 21.56 15.77 -36.62
C ARG A 413 22.58 16.32 -37.59
N GLN A 414 23.41 15.43 -38.13
CA GLN A 414 24.55 15.78 -38.97
C GLN A 414 24.87 14.64 -39.93
N VAL A 415 25.23 15.01 -41.15
CA VAL A 415 25.75 14.08 -42.16
C VAL A 415 27.10 14.63 -42.60
N THR A 416 28.16 13.85 -42.43
CA THR A 416 29.50 14.19 -42.93
C THR A 416 29.92 13.23 -44.03
N GLN A 417 30.72 13.72 -44.97
CA GLN A 417 31.25 12.92 -46.06
C GLN A 417 32.68 12.52 -45.75
N VAL A 418 33.03 11.25 -45.99
CA VAL A 418 34.39 10.75 -45.85
C VAL A 418 34.86 10.01 -47.10
N PRO A 419 36.07 10.32 -47.62
CA PRO A 419 36.67 9.55 -48.69
C PRO A 419 36.79 8.07 -48.33
N ARG A 420 36.15 7.19 -49.08
CA ARG A 420 36.22 5.75 -48.83
C ARG A 420 36.29 4.97 -50.14
N SER A 421 37.41 4.30 -50.37
CA SER A 421 37.57 3.38 -51.50
C SER A 421 36.81 2.08 -51.24
N GLY A 422 36.14 1.55 -52.26
CA GLY A 422 35.45 0.25 -52.19
C GLY A 422 34.04 0.30 -51.60
N ILE A 423 33.53 1.48 -51.21
CA ILE A 423 32.14 1.69 -50.80
C ILE A 423 31.47 2.66 -51.79
N PRO A 424 30.28 2.33 -52.33
CA PRO A 424 29.53 3.24 -53.18
C PRO A 424 29.28 4.62 -52.52
N PRO A 425 29.49 5.74 -53.25
CA PRO A 425 29.20 7.07 -52.73
C PRO A 425 27.74 7.20 -52.24
N GLY A 426 27.53 7.86 -51.10
CA GLY A 426 26.22 8.07 -50.50
C GLY A 426 25.73 6.94 -49.57
N GLN A 427 26.49 5.85 -49.41
CA GLN A 427 26.22 4.84 -48.38
C GLN A 427 26.78 5.25 -47.01
N VAL A 428 26.07 4.90 -45.94
CA VAL A 428 26.51 5.14 -44.56
C VAL A 428 27.68 4.21 -44.22
N VAL A 429 28.78 4.80 -43.78
CA VAL A 429 30.00 4.11 -43.34
C VAL A 429 30.05 3.99 -41.82
N GLU A 430 29.56 5.02 -41.13
CA GLU A 430 29.58 5.09 -39.68
C GLU A 430 28.36 5.85 -39.18
N MET A 431 27.91 5.50 -37.97
CA MET A 431 26.81 6.16 -37.29
C MET A 431 27.11 6.37 -35.80
N ALA A 432 26.59 7.45 -35.25
CA ALA A 432 26.67 7.77 -33.83
C ALA A 432 25.29 8.29 -33.34
N PRO A 433 24.68 7.65 -32.33
CA PRO A 433 25.13 6.47 -31.58
C PRO A 433 25.21 5.19 -32.44
N ARG A 434 25.82 4.13 -31.89
CA ARG A 434 25.96 2.83 -32.58
C ARG A 434 24.60 2.14 -32.70
N ALA A 435 24.45 1.28 -33.71
CA ALA A 435 23.29 0.39 -33.83
C ALA A 435 23.00 -0.36 -32.51
N GLY A 436 21.72 -0.56 -32.20
CA GLY A 436 21.28 -1.21 -30.96
C GLY A 436 21.24 -0.29 -29.73
N THR A 437 21.72 0.95 -29.83
CA THR A 437 21.61 1.92 -28.72
C THR A 437 20.14 2.30 -28.49
N GLN A 438 19.72 2.35 -27.23
CA GLN A 438 18.41 2.90 -26.86
C GLN A 438 18.44 4.42 -26.85
N ILE A 439 17.61 5.05 -27.68
CA ILE A 439 17.47 6.50 -27.80
C ILE A 439 16.01 6.91 -27.59
N ARG A 440 15.75 8.20 -27.31
CA ARG A 440 14.39 8.73 -27.13
C ARG A 440 13.78 9.11 -28.47
N HIS A 441 12.45 9.15 -28.54
CA HIS A 441 11.79 9.87 -29.63
C HIS A 441 12.24 11.34 -29.65
N GLY A 442 12.57 11.86 -30.84
CA GLY A 442 13.11 13.21 -31.01
C GLY A 442 14.62 13.35 -30.78
N ASP A 443 15.32 12.32 -30.30
CA ASP A 443 16.78 12.31 -30.37
C ASP A 443 17.25 12.33 -31.83
N ALA A 444 18.51 12.71 -32.04
CA ALA A 444 19.05 12.88 -33.39
C ALA A 444 20.38 12.17 -33.57
N VAL A 445 20.55 11.56 -34.74
CA VAL A 445 21.67 10.67 -35.08
C VAL A 445 22.60 11.38 -36.05
N THR A 446 23.90 11.18 -35.86
CA THR A 446 24.92 11.61 -36.82
C THR A 446 25.36 10.43 -37.66
N VAL A 447 25.50 10.62 -38.96
CA VAL A 447 25.99 9.59 -39.89
C VAL A 447 27.14 10.12 -40.74
N MET A 448 28.06 9.24 -41.09
CA MET A 448 29.15 9.49 -42.02
C MET A 448 28.87 8.70 -43.28
N ILE A 449 28.87 9.35 -44.45
CA ILE A 449 28.63 8.70 -45.74
C ILE A 449 29.91 8.63 -46.58
N ALA A 450 30.02 7.60 -47.40
CA ALA A 450 31.13 7.43 -48.33
C ALA A 450 31.07 8.50 -49.42
N ALA A 451 32.22 9.10 -49.72
CA ALA A 451 32.42 9.99 -50.85
C ALA A 451 33.59 9.50 -51.71
N THR A 452 33.57 9.86 -52.99
CA THR A 452 34.62 9.50 -53.94
C THR A 452 35.96 10.14 -53.51
N PRO A 453 37.05 9.36 -53.36
CA PRO A 453 38.36 9.91 -53.03
C PRO A 453 38.82 10.94 -54.08
N GLY A 454 39.28 12.11 -53.62
CA GLY A 454 39.69 13.22 -54.50
C GLY A 454 38.58 14.23 -54.85
N ALA A 455 37.33 13.98 -54.44
CA ALA A 455 36.18 14.86 -54.67
C ALA A 455 36.04 15.97 -53.63
N GLY A 456 37.15 16.62 -53.24
CA GLY A 456 37.12 17.77 -52.32
C GLY A 456 36.41 18.95 -52.97
N GLY A 457 35.09 19.06 -52.79
CA GLY A 457 34.25 20.12 -53.35
C GLY A 457 33.20 19.67 -54.37
N ALA A 458 33.07 18.37 -54.68
CA ALA A 458 31.97 17.89 -55.51
C ALA A 458 30.63 17.93 -54.73
N PRO A 459 29.49 18.22 -55.40
CA PRO A 459 28.18 18.09 -54.78
C PRO A 459 27.96 16.67 -54.24
N PRO A 460 27.25 16.49 -53.11
CA PRO A 460 26.93 15.15 -52.65
C PRO A 460 26.03 14.44 -53.68
N PRO A 461 26.14 13.12 -53.85
CA PRO A 461 25.33 12.37 -54.81
C PRO A 461 23.82 12.40 -54.49
N GLN A 462 23.47 12.68 -53.23
CA GLN A 462 22.10 12.85 -52.75
C GLN A 462 22.00 14.11 -51.89
N PRO A 463 20.83 14.77 -51.85
CA PRO A 463 20.66 15.95 -51.02
C PRO A 463 20.73 15.62 -49.53
N ILE A 464 21.56 16.38 -48.82
CA ILE A 464 21.73 16.24 -47.38
C ILE A 464 20.80 17.24 -46.70
N VAL A 465 19.91 16.76 -45.84
CA VAL A 465 19.07 17.62 -45.00
C VAL A 465 19.33 17.26 -43.55
N THR A 466 19.64 18.27 -42.74
CA THR A 466 19.82 18.14 -41.30
C THR A 466 19.04 19.21 -40.58
N GLY A 467 18.53 18.86 -39.39
CA GLY A 467 17.79 19.79 -38.55
C GLY A 467 17.10 19.06 -37.41
N THR A 468 17.03 19.72 -36.26
CA THR A 468 16.33 19.23 -35.08
C THR A 468 15.43 20.32 -34.53
N LEU A 469 14.18 19.98 -34.21
CA LEU A 469 13.24 20.86 -33.54
C LEU A 469 13.59 20.93 -32.06
N THR A 470 13.97 22.11 -31.57
CA THR A 470 14.26 22.35 -30.16
C THR A 470 13.20 23.26 -29.53
N PRO A 471 12.70 22.96 -28.32
CA PRO A 471 11.86 23.89 -27.57
C PRO A 471 12.57 25.23 -27.38
N VAL A 472 11.85 26.35 -27.52
CA VAL A 472 12.41 27.70 -27.33
C VAL A 472 12.76 27.96 -25.86
N THR A 473 12.07 27.32 -24.92
CA THR A 473 12.36 27.44 -23.48
C THR A 473 12.13 26.09 -22.79
N PRO A 474 13.03 25.64 -21.90
CA PRO A 474 12.75 24.48 -21.04
C PRO A 474 11.50 24.77 -20.20
N GLY A 475 10.38 24.09 -20.50
CA GLY A 475 9.11 24.25 -19.79
C GLY A 475 7.98 24.94 -20.57
N ASP A 476 8.23 25.49 -21.77
CA ASP A 476 7.17 25.96 -22.68
C ASP A 476 7.16 25.12 -23.97
N PRO A 477 6.33 24.05 -24.04
CA PRO A 477 6.23 23.20 -25.22
C PRO A 477 5.53 23.90 -26.41
N GLY A 478 5.01 25.13 -26.22
CA GLY A 478 4.17 25.82 -27.19
C GLY A 478 4.92 26.49 -28.33
N ARG A 479 6.24 26.72 -28.24
CA ARG A 479 7.08 27.30 -29.30
C ARG A 479 8.35 26.49 -29.52
N LYS A 480 8.64 26.17 -30.79
CA LYS A 480 9.81 25.40 -31.22
C LYS A 480 10.59 26.20 -32.26
N HIS A 481 11.92 26.10 -32.23
CA HIS A 481 12.81 26.65 -33.24
C HIS A 481 13.68 25.52 -33.80
N ALA A 482 14.00 25.58 -35.09
CA ALA A 482 14.96 24.68 -35.72
C ALA A 482 15.84 25.44 -36.70
N ARG A 483 17.11 25.05 -36.78
CA ARG A 483 17.99 25.43 -37.88
C ARG A 483 18.03 24.28 -38.88
N ILE A 484 17.43 24.49 -40.04
CA ILE A 484 17.42 23.51 -41.13
C ILE A 484 18.58 23.83 -42.06
N THR A 485 19.42 22.83 -42.30
CA THR A 485 20.53 22.92 -43.26
C THR A 485 20.30 21.93 -44.38
N VAL A 486 20.34 22.42 -45.62
CA VAL A 486 20.15 21.64 -46.85
C VAL A 486 21.39 21.81 -47.71
N VAL A 487 22.07 20.72 -48.05
CA VAL A 487 23.11 20.69 -49.08
C VAL A 487 22.50 20.07 -50.34
N VAL A 488 22.45 20.85 -51.42
CA VAL A 488 21.86 20.43 -52.69
C VAL A 488 22.72 19.36 -53.34
N GLY A 489 22.11 18.23 -53.71
CA GLY A 489 22.81 17.12 -54.35
C GLY A 489 23.14 17.34 -55.82
N GLU A 490 23.87 16.39 -56.40
CA GLU A 490 24.08 16.31 -57.84
C GLU A 490 22.74 16.26 -58.60
N GLY A 491 22.67 16.93 -59.76
CA GLY A 491 21.45 17.01 -60.53
C GLY A 491 21.41 18.21 -61.48
N ALA A 492 20.20 18.68 -61.78
CA ALA A 492 19.98 19.83 -62.64
C ALA A 492 20.72 21.09 -62.15
N PRO A 493 21.14 22.01 -63.06
CA PRO A 493 21.87 23.22 -62.68
C PRO A 493 21.05 24.20 -61.83
N ARG A 494 19.72 24.05 -61.79
CA ARG A 494 18.81 24.81 -60.92
C ARG A 494 17.81 23.83 -60.30
N GLN A 495 17.95 23.60 -58.99
CA GLN A 495 17.04 22.79 -58.20
C GLN A 495 16.33 23.69 -57.18
N VAL A 496 15.01 23.62 -57.10
CA VAL A 496 14.19 24.44 -56.19
C VAL A 496 14.14 23.79 -54.82
N VAL A 497 14.79 24.42 -53.84
CA VAL A 497 14.70 24.02 -52.43
C VAL A 497 13.51 24.73 -51.80
N LYS A 498 12.57 23.96 -51.25
CA LYS A 498 11.38 24.46 -50.57
C LYS A 498 11.26 23.87 -49.17
N ILE A 499 11.17 24.72 -48.15
CA ILE A 499 11.00 24.33 -46.74
C ILE A 499 9.62 24.77 -46.29
N VAL A 500 8.82 23.83 -45.82
CA VAL A 500 7.43 24.01 -45.39
C VAL A 500 7.34 23.70 -43.90
N VAL A 501 6.64 24.54 -43.14
CA VAL A 501 6.34 24.34 -41.71
C VAL A 501 4.84 24.09 -41.59
N VAL A 502 4.47 23.02 -40.89
CA VAL A 502 3.09 22.64 -40.57
C VAL A 502 2.97 22.62 -39.06
N ASP A 503 2.16 23.50 -38.49
CA ASP A 503 2.00 23.62 -37.05
C ASP A 503 0.55 23.91 -36.65
N ALA A 504 0.30 24.24 -35.37
CA ALA A 504 -1.03 24.55 -34.87
C ALA A 504 -1.70 25.77 -35.57
N GLN A 505 -0.93 26.63 -36.24
CA GLN A 505 -1.45 27.76 -37.02
C GLN A 505 -1.71 27.41 -38.49
N GLY A 506 -1.36 26.20 -38.93
CA GLY A 506 -1.56 25.72 -40.30
C GLY A 506 -0.25 25.50 -41.06
N THR A 507 -0.32 25.53 -42.39
CA THR A 507 0.83 25.25 -43.28
C THR A 507 1.37 26.53 -43.89
N ARG A 508 2.68 26.77 -43.79
CA ARG A 508 3.37 27.92 -44.39
C ARG A 508 4.69 27.52 -45.06
N VAL A 509 5.02 28.19 -46.15
CA VAL A 509 6.33 28.04 -46.81
C VAL A 509 7.33 28.98 -46.11
N ALA A 510 8.33 28.40 -45.44
CA ALA A 510 9.37 29.16 -44.75
C ALA A 510 10.53 29.56 -45.67
N TYR A 511 10.76 28.80 -46.74
CA TYR A 511 11.82 29.06 -47.71
C TYR A 511 11.45 28.47 -49.08
N GLU A 512 11.71 29.18 -50.18
CA GLU A 512 11.57 28.65 -51.54
C GLU A 512 12.49 29.41 -52.50
N LYS A 513 13.60 28.79 -52.93
CA LYS A 513 14.55 29.37 -53.91
C LYS A 513 15.28 28.28 -54.71
N ALA A 514 15.69 28.62 -55.93
CA ALA A 514 16.50 27.75 -56.79
C ALA A 514 18.00 27.87 -56.48
N HIS A 515 18.70 26.73 -56.45
CA HIS A 515 20.12 26.61 -56.11
C HIS A 515 20.86 25.68 -57.08
N ALA A 516 22.16 25.88 -57.20
CA ALA A 516 23.05 24.99 -57.93
C ALA A 516 23.43 23.75 -57.09
N PRO A 517 23.77 22.61 -57.71
CA PRO A 517 24.36 21.46 -57.01
C PRO A 517 25.53 21.88 -56.12
N GLY A 518 25.57 21.35 -54.89
CA GLY A 518 26.61 21.63 -53.90
C GLY A 518 26.37 22.89 -53.05
N ALA A 519 25.36 23.71 -53.37
CA ALA A 519 25.00 24.86 -52.55
C ALA A 519 24.47 24.43 -51.18
N THR A 520 24.84 25.18 -50.13
CA THR A 520 24.34 24.98 -48.77
C THR A 520 23.35 26.08 -48.41
N VAL A 521 22.14 25.68 -48.07
CA VAL A 521 21.06 26.55 -47.58
C VAL A 521 20.90 26.32 -46.08
N SER A 522 21.00 27.37 -45.27
CA SER A 522 20.68 27.28 -43.83
C SER A 522 19.59 28.29 -43.49
N THR A 523 18.46 27.82 -42.95
CA THR A 523 17.30 28.65 -42.61
C THR A 523 16.83 28.33 -41.19
N GLN A 524 16.51 29.37 -40.41
CA GLN A 524 15.83 29.22 -39.13
C GLN A 524 14.32 29.18 -39.34
N VAL A 525 13.66 28.21 -38.71
CA VAL A 525 12.20 28.05 -38.76
C VAL A 525 11.65 27.96 -37.35
N ASP A 526 10.57 28.68 -37.10
CA ASP A 526 9.82 28.65 -35.84
C ASP A 526 8.46 27.97 -36.05
N GLY A 527 7.95 27.28 -35.04
CA GLY A 527 6.60 26.70 -35.08
C GLY A 527 5.97 26.63 -33.71
N SER A 528 4.64 26.44 -33.68
CA SER A 528 3.90 26.37 -32.43
C SER A 528 3.25 25.00 -32.18
N GLY A 529 3.34 24.53 -30.94
CA GLY A 529 2.77 23.25 -30.53
C GLY A 529 3.41 22.06 -31.25
N TYR A 530 2.58 21.19 -31.83
CA TYR A 530 3.06 20.09 -32.66
C TYR A 530 3.47 20.64 -34.04
N THR A 531 4.78 20.73 -34.28
CA THR A 531 5.35 21.33 -35.50
C THR A 531 6.06 20.27 -36.33
N ILE A 532 5.71 20.15 -37.60
CA ILE A 532 6.40 19.33 -38.60
C ILE A 532 7.10 20.27 -39.59
N VAL A 533 8.34 19.95 -39.96
CA VAL A 533 9.07 20.67 -41.02
C VAL A 533 9.34 19.72 -42.19
N GLN A 534 8.89 20.08 -43.38
CA GLN A 534 9.06 19.30 -44.61
C GLN A 534 10.01 20.03 -45.56
N VAL A 535 11.01 19.32 -46.06
CA VAL A 535 11.99 19.85 -47.02
C VAL A 535 11.79 19.14 -48.35
N TYR A 536 11.56 19.94 -49.39
CA TYR A 536 11.38 19.50 -50.76
C TYR A 536 12.52 20.01 -51.64
N ILE A 537 12.90 19.20 -52.62
CA ILE A 537 13.75 19.62 -53.74
C ILE A 537 13.01 19.23 -55.03
N ASP A 538 12.78 20.21 -55.91
CA ASP A 538 12.01 20.02 -57.16
C ASP A 538 10.66 19.30 -56.93
N ASN A 539 9.93 19.74 -55.91
CA ASN A 539 8.66 19.17 -55.44
C ASN A 539 8.70 17.72 -54.93
N ARG A 540 9.86 17.07 -54.88
CA ARG A 540 10.05 15.78 -54.21
C ARG A 540 10.33 16.00 -52.73
N LEU A 541 9.59 15.34 -51.84
CA LEU A 541 9.87 15.36 -50.40
C LEU A 541 11.19 14.63 -50.13
N ILE A 542 12.12 15.32 -49.49
CA ILE A 542 13.47 14.84 -49.18
C ILE A 542 13.60 14.46 -47.71
N GLN A 543 13.02 15.25 -46.80
CA GLN A 543 13.03 14.97 -45.37
C GLN A 543 11.80 15.58 -44.71
N GLU A 544 11.23 14.86 -43.75
CA GLU A 544 10.27 15.37 -42.80
C GLU A 544 10.88 15.32 -41.38
N ILE A 545 10.79 16.41 -40.64
CA ILE A 545 11.34 16.54 -39.29
C ILE A 545 10.15 16.68 -38.35
N ARG A 546 10.02 15.71 -37.44
CA ARG A 546 8.97 15.64 -36.44
C ARG A 546 9.51 15.98 -35.04
N PRO A 547 8.65 16.48 -34.15
CA PRO A 547 9.04 16.91 -32.82
C PRO A 547 9.28 15.79 -31.82
#